data_AF-A0A165ZEK1-F1
#
_entry.id   AF-A0A165ZEK1-F1
#
_cell.length_a   1.000
_cell.length_b   1.000
_cell.length_c   1.000
_cell.angle_alpha   90.00
_cell.angle_beta   90.00
_cell.angle_gamma   90.00
#
_symmetry.space_group_name_H-M   'P 1'
#
loop_
_entity.id
_entity.type
_entity.pdbx_description
1 polymer ?
#
loop_
_entity_poly.entity_id
_entity_poly.type
_entity_poly.pdbx_seq_one_letter_code
_entity_poly.pdbx_strand_id
1 'polypeptide(L)'
;MGNSGRGTSNCVRQRRHKERSPDEKSAGYAIQFPHDWEFLSDAKPTPEDIQSAEAATELGVLQAAALIPKSRPLLIRCNNRSVIKKLTIQRQAQEDEGWISSGDVMSPYRHAAALLRSRSAKTLLQFSDPDGDGAMEEAVDEAKDTTLQEGVSRVAQCPVAFDLPGARLDKMTQRSAYRTIREIKRKSVGARSDTTAGLDRIDTQFTP
;
A
#
# COMPACT_ATOMS: atom_id res chain seq x y z
N MET A 1 17.16 -49.33 16.20
CA MET A 1 17.80 -48.53 15.13
C MET A 1 16.91 -48.57 13.90
N GLY A 2 16.47 -47.43 13.39
CA GLY A 2 15.63 -47.37 12.19
C GLY A 2 14.75 -46.12 12.17
N ASN A 3 15.35 -44.97 11.86
CA ASN A 3 14.67 -43.69 11.76
C ASN A 3 14.49 -43.33 10.28
N SER A 4 13.27 -43.45 9.76
CA SER A 4 12.93 -43.12 8.37
C SER A 4 12.30 -41.72 8.29
N GLY A 5 13.13 -40.71 8.05
CA GLY A 5 12.70 -39.33 7.80
C GLY A 5 12.09 -39.19 6.41
N ARG A 6 10.84 -38.69 6.34
CA ARG A 6 10.18 -38.30 5.09
C ARG A 6 10.59 -36.85 4.78
N GLY A 7 11.37 -36.67 3.72
CA GLY A 7 11.67 -35.34 3.17
C GLY A 7 10.49 -34.80 2.38
N THR A 8 9.94 -33.67 2.80
CA THR A 8 8.97 -32.88 2.03
C THR A 8 9.71 -32.05 0.99
N SER A 9 9.55 -32.40 -0.28
CA SER A 9 10.08 -31.65 -1.43
C SER A 9 9.23 -30.40 -1.67
N ASN A 10 9.74 -29.23 -1.29
CA ASN A 10 9.16 -27.94 -1.65
C ASN A 10 9.45 -27.64 -3.13
N CYS A 11 8.48 -27.90 -4.00
CA CYS A 11 8.53 -27.52 -5.41
C CYS A 11 8.30 -26.00 -5.54
N VAL A 12 9.39 -25.23 -5.59
CA VAL A 12 9.35 -23.79 -5.87
C VAL A 12 9.08 -23.62 -7.36
N ARG A 13 7.80 -23.41 -7.70
CA ARG A 13 7.34 -23.13 -9.05
C ARG A 13 7.82 -21.73 -9.45
N GLN A 14 8.93 -21.65 -10.17
CA GLN A 14 9.41 -20.40 -10.77
C GLN A 14 8.35 -19.88 -11.73
N ARG A 15 7.71 -18.76 -11.40
CA ARG A 15 6.78 -18.06 -12.30
C ARG A 15 7.61 -17.52 -13.46
N ARG A 16 7.22 -17.90 -14.69
CA ARG A 16 7.80 -17.32 -15.91
C ARG A 16 7.53 -15.82 -15.90
N HIS A 17 8.59 -15.02 -16.02
CA HIS A 17 8.52 -13.58 -16.23
C HIS A 17 7.75 -13.33 -17.53
N LYS A 18 6.59 -12.69 -17.40
CA LYS A 18 5.80 -12.21 -18.53
C LYS A 18 6.37 -10.83 -18.86
N GLU A 19 6.99 -10.69 -20.02
CA GLU A 19 7.45 -9.38 -20.52
C GLU A 19 6.27 -8.41 -20.50
N ARG A 20 6.41 -7.30 -19.74
CA ARG A 20 5.35 -6.30 -19.59
C ARG A 20 5.20 -5.49 -20.88
N SER A 21 3.96 -5.18 -21.24
CA SER A 21 3.67 -4.27 -22.35
C SER A 21 4.03 -2.83 -21.95
N PRO A 22 4.56 -2.00 -22.86
CA PRO A 22 5.00 -0.62 -22.58
C PRO A 22 3.89 0.33 -22.10
N ASP A 23 2.61 -0.07 -22.15
CA ASP A 23 1.46 0.73 -21.70
C ASP A 23 1.06 0.52 -20.23
N GLU A 24 1.77 -0.37 -19.50
CA GLU A 24 1.44 -0.64 -18.11
C GLU A 24 1.99 0.47 -17.21
N LYS A 25 1.09 1.30 -16.66
CA LYS A 25 1.45 2.42 -15.78
C LYS A 25 2.13 1.90 -14.52
N SER A 26 3.45 2.05 -14.50
CA SER A 26 4.32 1.72 -13.37
C SER A 26 4.42 2.92 -12.44
N ALA A 27 4.24 2.71 -11.13
CA ALA A 27 4.44 3.72 -10.10
C ALA A 27 5.68 3.38 -9.25
N GLY A 28 6.30 4.42 -8.71
CA GLY A 28 7.53 4.34 -7.93
C GLY A 28 7.55 5.36 -6.82
N TYR A 29 8.38 5.13 -5.80
CA TYR A 29 8.61 6.10 -4.73
C TYR A 29 10.11 6.26 -4.48
N ALA A 30 10.50 7.45 -4.06
CA ALA A 30 11.84 7.75 -3.59
C ALA A 30 11.78 8.52 -2.27
N ILE A 31 12.81 8.31 -1.47
CA ILE A 31 13.01 8.96 -0.17
C ILE A 31 14.41 9.53 -0.20
N GLN A 32 14.48 10.85 -0.08
CA GLN A 32 15.74 11.55 -0.01
C GLN A 32 15.97 12.08 1.40
N PHE A 33 17.15 11.80 1.95
CA PHE A 33 17.62 12.42 3.18
C PHE A 33 18.60 13.55 2.86
N PRO A 34 18.69 14.59 3.72
CA PRO A 34 19.74 15.59 3.60
C PRO A 34 21.13 14.94 3.60
N HIS A 35 22.08 15.50 2.85
CA HIS A 35 23.44 14.94 2.70
C HIS A 35 24.18 14.71 4.02
N ASP A 36 23.83 15.43 5.09
CA ASP A 36 24.48 15.34 6.39
C ASP A 36 23.92 14.22 7.29
N TRP A 37 23.01 13.39 6.77
CA TRP A 37 22.35 12.36 7.55
C TRP A 37 23.05 10.99 7.45
N GLU A 38 23.03 10.23 8.55
CA GLU A 38 23.51 8.84 8.65
C GLU A 38 22.70 7.82 7.79
N PHE A 39 21.60 8.23 7.16
CA PHE A 39 20.68 7.35 6.45
C PHE A 39 20.81 7.55 4.94
N LEU A 40 20.83 6.46 4.19
CA LEU A 40 20.90 6.47 2.74
C LEU A 40 19.53 6.76 2.14
N SER A 41 19.51 7.56 1.09
CA SER A 41 18.34 7.70 0.21
C SER A 41 17.95 6.33 -0.36
N ASP A 42 16.66 6.14 -0.59
CA ASP A 42 16.08 4.85 -1.00
C ASP A 42 14.99 5.10 -2.03
N ALA A 43 15.07 4.45 -3.18
CA ALA A 43 14.09 4.56 -4.24
C ALA A 43 13.75 3.17 -4.77
N LYS A 44 12.45 2.87 -4.87
CA LYS A 44 11.97 1.54 -5.27
C LYS A 44 10.68 1.61 -6.09
N PRO A 45 10.49 0.67 -7.03
CA PRO A 45 9.21 0.49 -7.71
C PRO A 45 8.13 0.01 -6.74
N THR A 46 6.87 0.38 -6.99
CA THR A 46 5.74 -0.13 -6.20
C THR A 46 5.35 -1.55 -6.63
N PRO A 47 4.78 -2.35 -5.72
CA PRO A 47 4.23 -3.66 -6.05
C PRO A 47 3.17 -3.61 -7.17
N GLU A 48 3.07 -4.66 -7.99
CA GLU A 48 2.15 -4.76 -9.14
C GLU A 48 0.68 -4.50 -8.80
N ASP A 49 0.27 -4.87 -7.60
CA ASP A 49 -1.08 -4.69 -7.08
C ASP A 49 -1.37 -3.22 -6.68
N ILE A 50 -0.34 -2.38 -6.56
CA ILE A 50 -0.40 -1.04 -6.01
C ILE A 50 0.31 -0.06 -6.96
N GLN A 51 -0.40 0.40 -7.99
CA GLN A 51 0.15 1.25 -9.06
C GLN A 51 -0.36 2.71 -9.01
N SER A 52 -1.01 3.13 -7.92
CA SER A 52 -1.50 4.51 -7.80
C SER A 52 -0.42 5.43 -7.24
N ALA A 53 -0.36 6.67 -7.74
CA ALA A 53 0.57 7.69 -7.24
C ALA A 53 0.38 7.96 -5.73
N GLU A 54 -0.88 7.95 -5.26
CA GLU A 54 -1.17 8.09 -3.83
C GLU A 54 -0.55 6.94 -3.02
N ALA A 55 -0.73 5.71 -3.47
CA ALA A 55 -0.21 4.56 -2.75
C ALA A 55 1.32 4.47 -2.81
N ALA A 56 1.94 4.94 -3.90
CA ALA A 56 3.39 5.11 -3.97
C ALA A 56 3.90 6.10 -2.91
N THR A 57 3.25 7.25 -2.78
CA THR A 57 3.60 8.21 -1.71
C THR A 57 3.36 7.62 -0.32
N GLU A 58 2.26 6.89 -0.10
CA GLU A 58 1.98 6.21 1.17
C GLU A 58 3.06 5.16 1.51
N LEU A 59 3.56 4.42 0.51
CA LEU A 59 4.69 3.50 0.65
C LEU A 59 6.00 4.23 1.01
N GLY A 60 6.28 5.36 0.36
CA GLY A 60 7.44 6.19 0.71
C GLY A 60 7.37 6.69 2.16
N VAL A 61 6.19 7.14 2.61
CA VAL A 61 5.97 7.54 4.02
C VAL A 61 6.21 6.36 4.97
N LEU A 62 5.65 5.18 4.64
CA LEU A 62 5.82 3.98 5.44
C LEU A 62 7.30 3.60 5.58
N GLN A 63 8.03 3.59 4.46
CA GLN A 63 9.44 3.22 4.41
C GLN A 63 10.31 4.26 5.13
N ALA A 64 10.07 5.56 4.95
CA ALA A 64 10.78 6.62 5.67
C ALA A 64 10.58 6.50 7.19
N ALA A 65 9.34 6.23 7.62
CA ALA A 65 9.03 6.05 9.03
C ALA A 65 9.63 4.76 9.62
N ALA A 66 9.84 3.72 8.80
CA ALA A 66 10.47 2.46 9.19
C ALA A 66 12.00 2.56 9.30
N LEU A 67 12.64 3.33 8.41
CA LEU A 67 14.09 3.55 8.39
C LEU A 67 14.56 4.36 9.61
N ILE A 68 13.78 5.38 10.00
CA ILE A 68 14.19 6.30 11.07
C ILE A 68 13.83 5.73 12.45
N PRO A 69 14.76 5.70 13.43
CA PRO A 69 14.49 5.25 14.79
C PRO A 69 13.27 5.94 15.42
N LYS A 70 12.44 5.17 16.13
CA LYS A 70 11.17 5.63 16.73
C LYS A 70 11.34 6.76 17.76
N SER A 71 12.52 6.85 18.36
CA SER A 71 12.91 7.84 19.37
C SER A 71 13.37 9.18 18.80
N ARG A 72 13.59 9.29 17.47
CA ARG A 72 14.03 10.52 16.82
C ARG A 72 12.83 11.28 16.21
N PRO A 73 12.79 12.61 16.31
CA PRO A 73 11.76 13.40 15.64
C PRO A 73 11.85 13.21 14.13
N LEU A 74 10.70 13.20 13.46
CA LEU A 74 10.59 12.92 12.04
C LEU A 74 9.80 14.03 11.34
N LEU A 75 10.40 14.71 10.37
CA LEU A 75 9.69 15.59 9.45
C LEU A 75 9.66 14.92 8.09
N ILE A 76 8.47 14.60 7.59
CA ILE A 76 8.29 14.05 6.24
C ILE A 76 7.70 15.16 5.37
N ARG A 77 8.43 15.50 4.31
CA ARG A 77 7.97 16.40 3.26
C ARG A 77 7.47 15.55 2.10
N CYS A 78 6.28 15.83 1.58
CA CYS A 78 5.75 15.11 0.43
C CYS A 78 4.94 16.02 -0.50
N ASN A 79 4.93 15.69 -1.77
CA ASN A 79 4.27 16.44 -2.85
C ASN A 79 2.78 16.06 -3.03
N ASN A 80 2.23 15.15 -2.22
CA ASN A 80 0.86 14.70 -2.36
C ASN A 80 -0.03 15.19 -1.19
N ARG A 81 -0.83 16.23 -1.46
CA ARG A 81 -1.78 16.80 -0.48
C ARG A 81 -2.83 15.79 -0.02
N SER A 82 -3.26 14.88 -0.90
CA SER A 82 -4.27 13.87 -0.59
C SER A 82 -3.76 12.94 0.52
N VAL A 83 -2.52 12.47 0.39
CA VAL A 83 -1.90 11.57 1.37
C VAL A 83 -1.68 12.26 2.72
N ILE A 84 -1.23 13.52 2.72
CA ILE A 84 -1.14 14.31 3.97
C ILE A 84 -2.51 14.42 4.63
N LYS A 85 -3.55 14.80 3.87
CA LYS A 85 -4.92 14.93 4.38
C LYS A 85 -5.45 13.62 4.93
N LYS A 86 -5.17 12.50 4.25
CA LYS A 86 -5.50 11.15 4.73
C LYS A 86 -4.84 10.90 6.09
N LEU A 87 -3.52 11.00 6.17
CA LEU A 87 -2.73 10.69 7.38
C LEU A 87 -2.97 11.64 8.56
N THR A 88 -3.38 12.88 8.30
CA THR A 88 -3.62 13.88 9.35
C THR A 88 -5.09 13.98 9.75
N ILE A 89 -5.95 14.36 8.81
CA ILE A 89 -7.35 14.75 9.07
C ILE A 89 -8.28 13.54 9.02
N GLN A 90 -8.15 12.69 8.00
CA GLN A 90 -9.10 11.59 7.76
C GLN A 90 -8.74 10.32 8.53
N ARG A 91 -7.51 10.24 9.07
CA ARG A 91 -7.00 9.09 9.81
C ARG A 91 -7.94 8.62 10.91
N GLN A 92 -8.42 9.53 11.75
CA GLN A 92 -9.29 9.16 12.87
C GLN A 92 -10.62 8.57 12.36
N ALA A 93 -11.21 9.16 11.32
CA ALA A 93 -12.44 8.65 10.74
C ALA A 93 -12.24 7.26 10.12
N GLN A 94 -11.10 7.03 9.46
CA GLN A 94 -10.74 5.73 8.88
C GLN A 94 -10.48 4.67 9.95
N GLU A 95 -9.82 5.03 11.05
CA GLU A 95 -9.66 4.17 12.23
C GLU A 95 -11.02 3.82 12.86
N ASP A 96 -11.90 4.82 13.03
CA ASP A 96 -13.23 4.62 13.60
C ASP A 96 -14.10 3.71 12.70
N GLU A 97 -13.98 3.84 11.37
CA GLU A 97 -14.60 2.96 10.37
C GLU A 97 -13.90 1.59 10.24
N GLY A 98 -12.78 1.36 10.92
CA GLY A 98 -12.04 0.09 10.84
C GLY A 98 -11.43 -0.20 9.48
N TRP A 99 -11.05 0.85 8.73
CA TRP A 99 -10.35 0.75 7.44
C TRP A 99 -11.14 0.06 6.32
N ILE A 100 -12.46 -0.05 6.46
CA ILE A 100 -13.32 -0.76 5.51
C ILE A 100 -13.35 -0.04 4.15
N SER A 101 -13.35 1.29 4.17
CA SER A 101 -13.40 2.13 2.97
C SER A 101 -12.05 2.21 2.23
N SER A 102 -10.95 1.80 2.86
CA SER A 102 -9.58 1.97 2.34
C SER A 102 -9.17 0.96 1.27
N GLY A 103 -10.06 0.05 0.84
CA GLY A 103 -9.66 -1.08 0.00
C GLY A 103 -8.91 -2.15 0.79
N ASP A 104 -8.26 -3.10 0.11
CA ASP A 104 -7.79 -4.37 0.68
C ASP A 104 -6.97 -4.30 1.98
N VAL A 105 -6.87 -5.47 2.64
CA VAL A 105 -6.22 -5.74 3.94
C VAL A 105 -4.76 -5.23 4.01
N MET A 106 -4.13 -4.93 2.88
CA MET A 106 -2.74 -4.47 2.75
C MET A 106 -2.59 -3.02 2.29
N SER A 107 -3.51 -2.12 2.62
CA SER A 107 -3.38 -0.70 2.27
C SER A 107 -2.10 -0.07 2.87
N PRO A 108 -1.16 0.46 2.06
CA PRO A 108 0.04 1.16 2.53
C PRO A 108 -0.28 2.28 3.52
N TYR A 109 -1.39 2.97 3.29
CA TYR A 109 -1.94 3.97 4.20
C TYR A 109 -2.14 3.47 5.64
N ARG A 110 -2.77 2.30 5.81
CA ARG A 110 -3.05 1.71 7.13
C ARG A 110 -1.74 1.39 7.86
N HIS A 111 -0.79 0.77 7.17
CA HIS A 111 0.52 0.46 7.73
C HIS A 111 1.31 1.74 8.06
N ALA A 112 1.27 2.75 7.19
CA ALA A 112 1.93 4.03 7.43
C ALA A 112 1.36 4.70 8.69
N ALA A 113 0.03 4.77 8.82
CA ALA A 113 -0.62 5.33 9.99
C ALA A 113 -0.25 4.59 11.29
N ALA A 114 -0.25 3.26 11.27
CA ALA A 114 0.10 2.43 12.41
C ALA A 114 1.58 2.59 12.80
N LEU A 115 2.49 2.63 11.82
CA LEU A 115 3.91 2.78 12.06
C LEU A 115 4.24 4.17 12.62
N LEU A 116 3.62 5.23 12.08
CA LEU A 116 3.70 6.59 12.59
C LEU A 116 3.19 6.71 14.03
N ARG A 117 2.08 6.04 14.38
CA ARG A 117 1.57 5.99 15.76
C ARG A 117 2.49 5.25 16.73
N SER A 118 3.22 4.25 16.24
CA SER A 118 4.14 3.48 17.08
C SER A 118 5.40 4.27 17.48
N ARG A 119 5.62 5.45 16.88
CA ARG A 119 6.77 6.30 17.18
C ARG A 119 6.57 7.01 18.52
N SER A 120 7.63 7.10 19.32
CA SER A 120 7.60 7.82 20.60
C SER A 120 7.92 9.31 20.43
N ALA A 121 8.68 9.65 19.38
CA ALA A 121 9.02 11.04 19.07
C ALA A 121 7.99 11.71 18.17
N LYS A 122 7.99 13.06 18.18
CA LYS A 122 7.10 13.88 17.37
C LYS A 122 7.33 13.60 15.88
N THR A 123 6.23 13.46 15.15
CA THR A 123 6.26 13.35 13.69
C THR A 123 5.45 14.48 13.07
N LEU A 124 6.04 15.16 12.08
CA LEU A 124 5.45 16.26 11.33
C LEU A 124 5.33 15.85 9.87
N LEU A 125 4.18 16.13 9.27
CA LEU A 125 3.93 15.94 7.85
C LEU A 125 3.76 17.31 7.21
N GLN A 126 4.52 17.60 6.16
CA GLN A 126 4.51 18.88 5.47
C GLN A 126 4.31 18.68 3.98
N PHE A 127 3.42 19.49 3.39
CA PHE A 127 3.31 19.60 1.95
C PHE A 127 4.46 20.44 1.42
N SER A 128 5.15 19.94 0.39
CA SER A 128 6.10 20.72 -0.39
C SER A 128 5.70 20.63 -1.85
N ASP A 129 5.65 21.78 -2.52
CA ASP A 129 5.63 21.79 -3.98
C ASP A 129 6.99 21.27 -4.46
N PRO A 130 7.05 20.39 -5.49
CA PRO A 130 8.31 20.08 -6.14
C PRO A 130 8.93 21.34 -6.73
N ASP A 131 8.14 22.18 -7.40
CA ASP A 131 8.66 23.34 -8.12
C ASP A 131 9.37 24.33 -7.16
N GLY A 132 10.68 24.48 -7.35
CA GLY A 132 11.50 25.40 -6.54
C GLY A 132 12.08 24.80 -5.26
N ASP A 133 11.90 23.50 -5.03
CA ASP A 133 12.64 22.73 -4.02
C ASP A 133 13.47 21.64 -4.70
N GLY A 134 14.74 21.92 -4.97
CA GLY A 134 15.61 21.01 -5.70
C GLY A 134 15.72 19.60 -5.10
N ALA A 135 15.61 19.45 -3.79
CA ALA A 135 15.62 18.12 -3.16
C ALA A 135 14.28 17.38 -3.38
N MET A 136 13.16 18.10 -3.46
CA MET A 136 11.90 17.47 -3.81
C MET A 136 11.83 17.14 -5.31
N GLU A 137 12.39 17.98 -6.18
CA GLU A 137 12.50 17.72 -7.61
C GLU A 137 13.33 16.46 -7.88
N GLU A 138 14.51 16.36 -7.26
CA GLU A 138 15.39 15.19 -7.38
C GLU A 138 14.70 13.91 -6.90
N ALA A 139 14.03 13.94 -5.75
CA ALA A 139 13.26 12.80 -5.26
C ALA A 139 12.10 12.41 -6.21
N VAL A 140 11.45 13.39 -6.86
CA VAL A 140 10.38 13.11 -7.83
C VAL A 140 10.94 12.47 -9.10
N ASP A 141 12.09 12.93 -9.58
CA ASP A 141 12.73 12.36 -10.76
C ASP A 141 13.29 10.96 -10.49
N GLU A 142 13.92 10.75 -9.33
CA GLU A 142 14.37 9.42 -8.90
C GLU A 142 13.16 8.45 -8.77
N ALA A 143 12.03 8.93 -8.23
CA ALA A 143 10.82 8.12 -8.17
C ALA A 143 10.29 7.73 -9.56
N LYS A 144 10.40 8.61 -10.58
CA LYS A 144 10.04 8.26 -11.96
C LYS A 144 11.00 7.24 -12.54
N ASP A 145 12.30 7.35 -12.29
CA ASP A 145 13.29 6.42 -12.81
C ASP A 145 13.11 5.00 -12.27
N THR A 146 12.64 4.86 -11.02
CA THR A 146 12.33 3.54 -10.46
C THR A 146 11.20 2.81 -11.19
N THR A 147 10.33 3.52 -11.92
CA THR A 147 9.24 2.89 -12.67
C THR A 147 9.75 2.00 -13.82
N LEU A 148 10.99 2.25 -14.28
CA LEU A 148 11.67 1.50 -15.33
C LEU A 148 12.44 0.28 -14.79
N GLN A 149 12.59 0.17 -13.46
CA GLN A 149 13.38 -0.89 -12.84
C GLN A 149 12.53 -2.14 -12.57
N GLU A 150 13.09 -3.31 -12.86
CA GLU A 150 12.48 -4.58 -12.49
C GLU A 150 12.80 -4.93 -11.04
N GLY A 151 11.76 -5.02 -10.20
CA GLY A 151 11.92 -5.45 -8.82
C GLY A 151 10.63 -5.35 -8.02
N VAL A 152 10.45 -6.25 -7.05
CA VAL A 152 9.34 -6.15 -6.09
C VAL A 152 9.89 -5.54 -4.81
N SER A 153 9.46 -4.32 -4.49
CA SER A 153 9.76 -3.70 -3.20
C SER A 153 9.13 -4.53 -2.07
N ARG A 154 9.96 -4.96 -1.12
CA ARG A 154 9.44 -5.52 0.15
C ARG A 154 8.87 -4.38 0.98
N VAL A 155 7.56 -4.36 1.13
CA VAL A 155 6.86 -3.40 1.99
C VAL A 155 7.26 -3.63 3.44
N ALA A 156 7.65 -2.57 4.15
CA ALA A 156 7.98 -2.66 5.57
C ALA A 156 6.77 -3.21 6.36
N GLN A 157 7.02 -4.19 7.22
CA GLN A 157 5.96 -4.81 8.00
C GLN A 157 5.58 -3.93 9.19
N CYS A 158 4.27 -3.72 9.38
CA CYS A 158 3.74 -3.02 10.54
C CYS A 158 3.79 -3.91 11.78
N PRO A 159 4.16 -3.40 12.97
CA PRO A 159 4.00 -4.14 14.22
C PRO A 159 2.53 -4.50 14.46
N VAL A 160 2.26 -5.78 14.73
CA VAL A 160 0.90 -6.34 14.89
C VAL A 160 0.07 -5.58 15.96
N ALA A 161 0.72 -5.07 17.00
CA ALA A 161 0.06 -4.34 18.08
C ALA A 161 -0.64 -3.05 17.63
N PHE A 162 -0.19 -2.43 16.54
CA PHE A 162 -0.79 -1.21 15.98
C PHE A 162 -1.67 -1.50 14.77
N ASP A 163 -1.74 -2.77 14.36
CA ASP A 163 -2.54 -3.23 13.24
C ASP A 163 -3.78 -4.00 13.72
N LEU A 164 -4.47 -3.46 14.73
CA LEU A 164 -5.67 -4.09 15.26
C LEU A 164 -6.81 -3.94 14.24
N PRO A 165 -7.36 -5.05 13.69
CA PRO A 165 -8.52 -4.99 12.84
C PRO A 165 -9.76 -4.64 13.70
N GLY A 166 -10.62 -3.77 13.20
CA GLY A 166 -11.92 -3.52 13.81
C GLY A 166 -12.41 -2.09 13.64
N ALA A 167 -13.72 -1.95 13.50
CA ALA A 167 -14.41 -0.67 13.53
C ALA A 167 -14.93 -0.38 14.93
N ARG A 168 -14.94 0.88 15.31
CA ARG A 168 -15.51 1.33 16.58
C ARG A 168 -17.03 1.24 16.55
N LEU A 169 -17.59 0.37 17.40
CA LEU A 169 -19.04 0.15 17.46
C LEU A 169 -19.81 1.43 17.81
N ASP A 170 -19.26 2.31 18.64
CA ASP A 170 -19.87 3.59 19.04
C ASP A 170 -19.93 4.61 17.89
N LYS A 171 -19.08 4.45 16.87
CA LYS A 171 -19.03 5.33 15.70
C LYS A 171 -19.72 4.74 14.47
N MET A 172 -20.00 3.44 14.50
CA MET A 172 -20.62 2.74 13.39
C MET A 172 -22.13 3.00 13.34
N THR A 173 -22.58 3.65 12.27
CA THR A 173 -24.02 3.80 11.98
C THR A 173 -24.59 2.51 11.38
N GLN A 174 -25.91 2.29 11.52
CA GLN A 174 -26.59 1.18 10.86
C GLN A 174 -26.34 1.17 9.35
N ARG A 175 -26.28 2.35 8.72
CA ARG A 175 -26.01 2.51 7.29
C ARG A 175 -24.61 2.02 6.92
N SER A 176 -23.58 2.43 7.66
CA SER A 176 -22.19 1.97 7.45
C SER A 176 -22.04 0.48 7.73
N ALA A 177 -22.67 -0.03 8.78
CA ALA A 177 -22.67 -1.46 9.10
C ALA A 177 -23.29 -2.28 7.95
N TYR A 178 -24.48 -1.86 7.49
CA TYR A 178 -25.16 -2.53 6.39
C TYR A 178 -24.36 -2.49 5.09
N ARG A 179 -23.75 -1.33 4.76
CA ARG A 179 -22.87 -1.19 3.59
C ARG A 179 -21.70 -2.18 3.66
N THR A 180 -21.01 -2.22 4.79
CA THR A 180 -19.88 -3.12 5.06
C THR A 180 -20.29 -4.58 4.90
N ILE A 181 -21.38 -5.00 5.55
CA ILE A 181 -21.87 -6.39 5.47
C ILE A 181 -22.19 -6.74 4.02
N ARG A 182 -22.78 -5.82 3.27
CA ARG A 182 -23.11 -6.04 1.86
C ARG A 182 -21.85 -6.15 0.99
N GLU A 183 -20.82 -5.37 1.25
CA GLU A 183 -19.52 -5.45 0.57
C GLU A 183 -18.81 -6.78 0.87
N ILE A 184 -18.75 -7.18 2.15
CA ILE A 184 -18.21 -8.48 2.57
C ILE A 184 -18.96 -9.61 1.88
N LYS A 185 -20.31 -9.57 1.91
CA LYS A 185 -21.14 -10.57 1.24
C LYS A 185 -20.85 -10.62 -0.26
N ARG A 186 -20.75 -9.46 -0.92
CA ARG A 186 -20.44 -9.38 -2.36
C ARG A 186 -19.09 -9.99 -2.70
N LYS A 187 -18.07 -9.78 -1.86
CA LYS A 187 -16.74 -10.41 -2.03
C LYS A 187 -16.78 -11.93 -1.77
N SER A 188 -17.58 -12.38 -0.81
CA SER A 188 -17.67 -13.80 -0.43
C SER A 188 -18.54 -14.66 -1.35
N VAL A 189 -19.54 -14.05 -2.00
CA VAL A 189 -20.44 -14.77 -2.90
C VAL A 189 -19.75 -14.88 -4.26
N GLY A 190 -19.25 -16.08 -4.57
CA GLY A 190 -18.72 -16.39 -5.89
C GLY A 190 -19.74 -16.12 -7.00
N ALA A 191 -19.26 -15.91 -8.23
CA ALA A 191 -20.13 -15.74 -9.38
C ALA A 191 -21.12 -16.91 -9.47
N ARG A 192 -22.41 -16.62 -9.61
CA ARG A 192 -23.42 -17.66 -9.81
C ARG A 192 -23.17 -18.33 -11.16
N SER A 193 -22.94 -19.63 -11.14
CA SER A 193 -22.65 -20.47 -12.32
C SER A 193 -23.64 -20.26 -13.47
N ASP A 194 -24.91 -20.07 -13.11
CA ASP A 194 -25.99 -19.95 -14.09
C ASP A 194 -25.97 -18.60 -14.80
N THR A 195 -25.52 -17.54 -14.12
CA THR A 195 -25.41 -16.20 -14.70
C THR A 195 -24.20 -16.11 -15.64
N THR A 196 -23.08 -16.73 -15.29
CA THR A 196 -21.92 -16.85 -16.18
C THR A 196 -22.25 -17.67 -17.43
N ALA A 197 -22.93 -18.82 -17.27
CA ALA A 197 -23.33 -19.65 -18.41
C ALA A 197 -24.35 -18.96 -19.34
N GLY A 198 -25.19 -18.06 -18.80
CA GLY A 198 -26.10 -17.24 -19.59
C GLY A 198 -25.38 -16.14 -20.38
N LEU A 199 -24.40 -15.47 -19.77
CA LEU A 199 -23.59 -14.45 -20.44
C LEU A 199 -22.70 -15.06 -21.53
N ASP A 200 -22.06 -16.20 -21.29
CA ASP A 200 -21.25 -16.91 -22.29
C ASP A 200 -22.08 -17.32 -23.52
N ARG A 201 -23.36 -17.66 -23.34
CA ARG A 201 -24.28 -17.96 -24.46
C ARG A 201 -24.62 -16.73 -25.29
N ILE A 202 -24.66 -15.55 -24.68
CA ILE A 202 -24.96 -14.30 -25.39
C ILE A 202 -23.73 -13.86 -26.19
N ASP A 203 -22.53 -13.92 -25.60
CA ASP A 203 -21.28 -13.58 -26.30
C ASP A 203 -21.02 -14.49 -27.51
N THR A 204 -21.30 -15.79 -27.39
CA THR A 204 -21.16 -16.73 -28.52
C THR A 204 -22.18 -16.51 -29.64
N GLN A 205 -23.31 -15.86 -29.38
CA GLN A 205 -24.31 -15.53 -30.42
C GLN A 205 -23.99 -14.26 -31.21
N PHE A 206 -23.07 -13.42 -30.72
CA PHE A 206 -22.74 -12.12 -31.31
C PHE A 206 -21.32 -12.05 -31.90
N THR A 207 -20.59 -13.16 -31.94
CA THR A 207 -19.29 -13.22 -32.62
C THR A 207 -19.50 -13.66 -34.09
N PRO A 208 -19.31 -12.78 -35.09
CA PRO A 208 -19.56 -13.08 -36.52
C PRO A 208 -18.53 -14.03 -37.14
#